data_AF-A0A8C5AN05-F1
#
_entry.id   AF-A0A8C5AN05-F1
#
_cell.length_a   1.000
_cell.length_b   1.000
_cell.length_c   1.000
_cell.angle_alpha   90.00
_cell.angle_beta   90.00
_cell.angle_gamma   90.00
#
_symmetry.space_group_name_H-M   'P 1'
#
loop_
_entity.id
_entity.type
_entity.pdbx_description
1 polymer ?
#
loop_
_entity_poly.entity_id
_entity_poly.type
_entity_poly.pdbx_seq_one_letter_code
_entity_poly.pdbx_strand_id
1 'polypeptide(L)'
;VVTVYELLEEMLDNGFPLATESNILKEMIRPPTILRTMVNTLTGTSNFEERLPSGQLSTIPWRRSGVKYTNNEAYFDVIEEIDAIVLVWDIGRLNPQKLPNLRGSLSLQAGAPKPEDNPSINIALKIQQLAISGLKVNRLDMYGEKYKPFKGVKYVTKAGKFQVRT
;
A
#
# COMPACT_ATOMS: atom_id res chain seq x y z
N VAL A 1 -13.44 -9.15 -26.52
CA VAL A 1 -14.27 -10.31 -26.12
C VAL A 1 -13.71 -11.60 -26.73
N VAL A 2 -13.47 -11.65 -28.04
CA VAL A 2 -12.88 -12.80 -28.75
C VAL A 2 -11.64 -13.40 -28.05
N THR A 3 -10.67 -12.57 -27.64
CA THR A 3 -9.40 -13.04 -27.02
C THR A 3 -9.56 -13.74 -25.66
N VAL A 4 -10.61 -13.40 -24.88
CA VAL A 4 -10.83 -14.06 -23.57
C VAL A 4 -11.40 -15.47 -23.78
N TYR A 5 -12.30 -15.65 -24.75
CA TYR A 5 -12.81 -16.97 -25.10
C TYR A 5 -11.71 -17.85 -25.70
N GLU A 6 -10.90 -17.31 -26.59
CA GLU A 6 -9.73 -18.02 -27.14
C GLU A 6 -8.77 -18.46 -26.03
N LEU A 7 -8.49 -17.59 -25.04
CA LEU A 7 -7.66 -17.96 -23.89
C LEU A 7 -8.27 -19.08 -23.05
N LEU A 8 -9.59 -19.06 -22.83
CA LEU A 8 -10.26 -20.09 -22.03
C LEU A 8 -10.30 -21.44 -22.75
N GLU A 9 -10.52 -21.47 -24.06
CA GLU A 9 -10.51 -22.70 -24.88
C GLU A 9 -9.11 -23.32 -24.92
N GLU A 10 -8.05 -22.51 -24.97
CA GLU A 10 -6.67 -23.03 -24.96
C GLU A 10 -6.21 -23.46 -23.56
N MET A 11 -6.69 -22.77 -22.52
CA MET A 11 -6.37 -23.14 -21.13
C MET A 11 -7.05 -24.43 -20.69
N LEU A 12 -8.21 -24.77 -21.26
CA LEU A 12 -9.06 -25.89 -20.83
C LEU A 12 -9.42 -26.83 -22.00
N ASP A 13 -8.93 -28.07 -21.95
CA ASP A 13 -9.38 -29.14 -22.85
C ASP A 13 -10.34 -30.07 -22.11
N ASN A 14 -11.57 -30.21 -22.62
CA ASN A 14 -12.64 -31.01 -22.02
C ASN A 14 -12.86 -30.77 -20.51
N GLY A 15 -12.70 -29.52 -20.06
CA GLY A 15 -12.86 -29.11 -18.66
C GLY A 15 -11.64 -29.35 -17.76
N PHE A 16 -10.53 -29.86 -18.29
CA PHE A 16 -9.27 -30.02 -17.57
C PHE A 16 -8.25 -28.97 -18.00
N PRO A 17 -7.51 -28.36 -17.06
CA PRO A 17 -6.46 -27.40 -17.40
C PRO A 17 -5.30 -28.09 -18.14
N LEU A 18 -5.01 -27.62 -19.35
CA LEU A 18 -3.96 -28.18 -20.22
C LEU A 18 -2.77 -27.22 -20.36
N ALA A 19 -3.02 -25.94 -20.66
CA ALA A 19 -1.97 -24.93 -20.87
C ALA A 19 -2.23 -23.65 -20.06
N THR A 20 -1.71 -23.58 -18.83
CA THR A 20 -1.91 -22.41 -17.94
C THR A 20 -0.76 -21.39 -17.98
N GLU A 21 0.34 -21.71 -18.66
CA GLU A 21 1.54 -20.88 -18.64
C GLU A 21 1.43 -19.66 -19.56
N SER A 22 1.63 -18.47 -19.01
CA SER A 22 1.48 -17.21 -19.74
C SER A 22 2.37 -17.13 -20.99
N ASN A 23 3.57 -17.69 -20.94
CA ASN A 23 4.50 -17.65 -22.06
C ASN A 23 4.06 -18.53 -23.24
N ILE A 24 3.42 -19.68 -22.95
CA ILE A 24 2.85 -20.62 -23.93
C ILE A 24 1.57 -20.01 -24.52
N LEU A 25 0.68 -19.51 -23.67
CA LEU A 25 -0.56 -18.86 -24.09
C LEU A 25 -0.33 -17.66 -25.02
N LYS A 26 0.71 -16.86 -24.77
CA LYS A 26 1.09 -15.72 -25.63
C LYS A 26 1.67 -16.13 -27.00
N GLU A 27 2.16 -17.36 -27.15
CA GLU A 27 2.65 -17.88 -28.43
C GLU A 27 1.50 -18.46 -29.26
N MET A 28 0.55 -19.15 -28.62
CA MET A 28 -0.63 -19.73 -29.29
C MET A 28 -1.66 -18.67 -29.66
N ILE A 29 -1.88 -17.70 -28.75
CA ILE A 29 -2.83 -16.61 -28.91
C ILE A 29 -2.04 -15.30 -28.92
N ARG A 30 -1.74 -14.81 -30.12
CA ARG A 30 -0.96 -13.59 -30.28
C ARG A 30 -1.71 -12.38 -29.74
N PRO A 31 -1.10 -11.56 -28.86
CA PRO A 31 -1.74 -10.36 -28.34
C PRO A 31 -2.21 -9.44 -29.48
N PRO A 32 -3.43 -8.87 -29.42
CA PRO A 32 -3.92 -8.02 -30.48
C PRO A 32 -3.14 -6.69 -30.51
N THR A 33 -2.36 -6.48 -31.57
CA THR A 33 -1.78 -5.16 -31.88
C THR A 33 -2.78 -4.34 -32.69
N ILE A 34 -2.92 -3.04 -32.39
CA ILE A 34 -3.93 -2.12 -32.95
C ILE A 34 -4.08 -2.21 -34.48
N LEU A 35 -2.96 -2.28 -35.22
CA LEU A 35 -2.95 -2.38 -36.68
C LEU A 35 -3.48 -3.72 -37.21
N ARG A 36 -3.26 -4.80 -36.47
CA ARG A 36 -3.62 -6.16 -36.88
C ARG A 36 -5.09 -6.45 -36.65
N THR A 37 -5.67 -5.87 -35.60
CA THR A 37 -7.12 -5.91 -35.35
C THR A 37 -7.92 -5.35 -36.52
N MET A 38 -7.44 -4.29 -37.18
CA MET A 38 -8.11 -3.71 -38.34
C MET A 38 -8.00 -4.62 -39.58
N VAL A 39 -6.84 -5.22 -39.81
CA VAL A 39 -6.61 -6.13 -40.95
C VAL A 39 -7.43 -7.41 -40.82
N ASN A 40 -7.50 -8.01 -39.63
CA ASN A 40 -8.27 -9.24 -39.41
C ASN A 40 -9.78 -9.02 -39.57
N THR A 41 -10.28 -7.82 -39.26
CA THR A 41 -11.70 -7.46 -39.46
C THR A 41 -12.06 -7.38 -40.95
N LEU A 42 -11.09 -7.04 -41.80
CA LEU A 42 -11.30 -6.90 -43.26
C LEU A 42 -11.04 -8.20 -44.03
N THR A 43 -10.25 -9.11 -43.47
CA THR A 43 -9.78 -10.33 -44.17
C THR A 43 -10.37 -11.63 -43.61
N GLY A 44 -11.06 -11.58 -42.46
CA GLY A 44 -11.69 -12.75 -41.84
C GLY A 44 -10.69 -13.79 -41.30
N THR A 45 -9.40 -13.46 -41.23
CA THR A 45 -8.35 -14.37 -40.77
C THR A 45 -8.25 -14.38 -39.25
N SER A 46 -8.24 -15.57 -38.65
CA SER A 46 -8.06 -15.77 -37.20
C SER A 46 -6.60 -15.57 -36.77
N ASN A 47 -6.38 -15.32 -35.47
CA ASN A 47 -5.06 -15.03 -34.90
C ASN A 47 -4.21 -16.27 -34.56
N PHE A 48 -4.70 -17.47 -34.86
CA PHE A 48 -4.03 -18.73 -34.52
C PHE A 48 -2.75 -18.93 -35.33
N GLU A 49 -1.72 -19.46 -34.67
CA GLU A 49 -0.48 -19.88 -35.31
C GLU A 49 -0.51 -21.41 -35.47
N GLU A 50 -0.31 -21.91 -36.70
CA GLU A 50 -0.40 -23.34 -37.04
C GLU A 50 0.80 -24.17 -36.52
N ARG A 51 1.83 -23.50 -35.99
CA ARG A 51 3.01 -24.13 -35.39
C ARG A 51 2.84 -24.25 -33.88
N LEU A 52 3.03 -25.46 -33.36
CA LEU A 52 3.06 -25.73 -31.93
C LEU A 52 4.15 -24.88 -31.23
N PRO A 53 3.83 -24.24 -30.09
CA PRO A 53 4.76 -23.38 -29.37
C PRO A 53 5.98 -24.15 -28.85
N SER A 54 7.13 -23.48 -28.87
CA SER A 54 8.39 -24.05 -28.41
C SER A 54 8.39 -24.16 -26.88
N GLY A 55 8.00 -25.32 -26.36
CA GLY A 55 7.97 -25.58 -24.91
C GLY A 55 6.72 -26.28 -24.40
N GLN A 56 5.74 -26.59 -25.26
CA GLN A 56 4.50 -27.29 -24.86
C GLN A 56 4.75 -28.66 -24.19
N LEU A 57 5.87 -29.32 -24.53
CA LEU A 57 6.32 -30.60 -23.93
C LEU A 57 7.54 -30.42 -23.01
N SER A 58 7.92 -29.18 -22.68
CA SER A 58 9.05 -28.88 -21.81
C SER A 58 8.70 -29.15 -20.35
N THR A 59 9.63 -29.73 -19.60
CA THR A 59 9.53 -29.84 -18.13
C THR A 59 9.67 -28.49 -17.41
N ILE A 60 10.05 -27.43 -18.13
CA ILE A 60 10.17 -26.05 -17.61
C ILE A 60 9.19 -25.16 -18.39
N PRO A 61 7.89 -25.22 -18.08
CA PRO A 61 6.86 -24.64 -18.95
C PRO A 61 6.70 -23.11 -18.73
N TRP A 62 7.19 -22.59 -17.59
CA TRP A 62 7.17 -21.16 -17.26
C TRP A 62 8.25 -20.34 -17.98
N ARG A 63 9.26 -20.96 -18.61
CA ARG A 63 10.38 -20.28 -19.27
C ARG A 63 10.49 -20.66 -20.75
N ARG A 64 10.55 -19.66 -21.62
CA ARG A 64 10.82 -19.86 -23.05
C ARG A 64 12.24 -20.38 -23.28
N SER A 65 12.39 -21.30 -24.23
CA SER A 65 13.70 -21.81 -24.65
C SER A 65 14.45 -20.76 -25.47
N GLY A 66 15.79 -20.73 -25.38
CA GLY A 66 16.64 -19.89 -26.22
C GLY A 66 16.58 -18.38 -25.97
N VAL A 67 15.98 -17.93 -24.86
CA VAL A 67 15.92 -16.49 -24.51
C VAL A 67 17.33 -15.95 -24.25
N LYS A 68 17.70 -14.88 -24.96
CA LYS A 68 18.96 -14.16 -24.81
C LYS A 68 18.69 -12.71 -24.41
N TYR A 69 19.46 -12.22 -23.45
CA TYR A 69 19.45 -10.83 -23.02
C TYR A 69 20.82 -10.20 -23.28
N THR A 70 20.88 -8.87 -23.38
CA THR A 70 22.14 -8.13 -23.52
C THR A 70 22.95 -8.16 -22.23
N ASN A 71 22.27 -8.08 -21.08
CA ASN A 71 22.86 -8.17 -19.75
C ASN A 71 22.21 -9.30 -18.95
N ASN A 72 22.98 -9.96 -18.09
CA ASN A 72 22.50 -10.98 -17.17
C ASN A 72 22.29 -10.34 -15.78
N GLU A 73 21.10 -9.78 -15.56
CA GLU A 73 20.74 -9.11 -14.30
C GLU A 73 19.60 -9.88 -13.62
N ALA A 74 19.63 -9.91 -12.29
CA ALA A 74 18.58 -10.47 -11.45
C ALA A 74 18.21 -9.44 -10.39
N TYR A 75 16.94 -9.07 -10.35
CA TYR A 75 16.38 -8.13 -9.39
C TYR A 75 15.72 -8.93 -8.26
N PHE A 76 15.93 -8.50 -7.03
CA PHE A 76 15.32 -9.09 -5.83
C PHE A 76 14.54 -8.01 -5.09
N ASP A 77 13.26 -8.24 -4.88
CA ASP A 77 12.43 -7.41 -4.02
C ASP A 77 12.33 -8.07 -2.65
N VAL A 78 12.86 -7.40 -1.62
CA VAL A 78 12.66 -7.81 -0.22
C VAL A 78 11.48 -7.03 0.33
N ILE A 79 10.36 -7.73 0.49
CA ILE A 79 9.11 -7.16 0.99
C ILE A 79 8.89 -7.70 2.40
N GLU A 80 8.91 -6.81 3.39
CA GLU A 80 8.57 -7.11 4.78
C GLU A 80 7.17 -6.58 5.09
N GLU A 81 6.36 -7.38 5.76
CA GLU A 81 5.02 -7.01 6.21
C GLU A 81 4.94 -7.18 7.73
N ILE A 82 4.47 -6.14 8.42
CA ILE A 82 4.36 -6.11 9.88
C ILE A 82 2.90 -5.86 10.26
N ASP A 83 2.29 -6.84 10.93
CA ASP A 83 0.96 -6.72 11.52
C ASP A 83 1.04 -6.20 12.95
N ALA A 84 0.26 -5.15 13.26
CA ALA A 84 0.20 -4.56 14.59
C ALA A 84 -1.25 -4.23 15.00
N ILE A 85 -1.55 -4.47 16.27
CA ILE A 85 -2.83 -4.09 16.89
C ILE A 85 -2.63 -2.77 17.65
N VAL A 86 -3.30 -1.71 17.21
CA VAL A 86 -3.24 -0.38 17.84
C VAL A 86 -4.61 0.02 18.37
N LEU A 87 -4.69 0.37 19.65
CA LEU A 87 -5.89 0.98 20.23
C LEU A 87 -5.79 2.50 20.11
N VAL A 88 -6.72 3.12 19.38
CA VAL A 88 -6.83 4.58 19.26
C VAL A 88 -8.10 5.05 19.97
N TRP A 89 -7.94 5.96 20.92
CA TRP A 89 -9.06 6.58 21.64
C TRP A 89 -9.07 8.10 21.39
N ASP A 90 -10.08 8.59 20.67
CA ASP A 90 -10.32 10.02 20.50
C ASP A 90 -11.22 10.56 21.61
N ILE A 91 -10.64 11.43 22.44
CA ILE A 91 -11.33 12.07 23.57
C ILE A 91 -11.96 13.41 23.16
N GLY A 92 -11.48 14.04 22.08
CA GLY A 92 -11.88 15.40 21.70
C GLY A 92 -11.49 16.46 22.74
N ARG A 93 -12.42 17.37 23.06
CA ARG A 93 -12.18 18.47 24.01
C ARG A 93 -12.46 18.03 25.45
N LEU A 94 -11.43 18.07 26.29
CA LEU A 94 -11.55 17.74 27.72
C LEU A 94 -12.50 18.71 28.45
N ASN A 95 -13.38 18.14 29.26
CA ASN A 95 -14.26 18.84 30.18
C ASN A 95 -13.77 18.60 31.63
N PRO A 96 -13.36 19.63 32.38
CA PRO A 96 -12.86 19.47 33.76
C PRO A 96 -13.86 18.84 34.72
N GLN A 97 -15.17 19.02 34.48
CA GLN A 97 -16.22 18.47 35.35
C GLN A 97 -16.44 16.96 35.15
N LYS A 98 -16.00 16.40 34.02
CA LYS A 98 -16.14 14.97 33.70
C LYS A 98 -14.88 14.46 33.05
N LEU A 99 -14.00 13.90 33.87
CA LEU A 99 -12.76 13.30 33.38
C LEU A 99 -13.05 12.06 32.53
N PRO A 100 -12.41 11.92 31.37
CA PRO A 100 -12.58 10.76 30.51
C PRO A 100 -11.95 9.54 31.19
N ASN A 101 -12.61 8.38 31.08
CA ASN A 101 -12.07 7.11 31.55
C ASN A 101 -12.23 6.04 30.46
N LEU A 102 -11.23 5.17 30.34
CA LEU A 102 -11.25 4.01 29.47
C LEU A 102 -10.97 2.78 30.32
N ARG A 103 -11.91 1.82 30.31
CA ARG A 103 -11.78 0.52 30.98
C ARG A 103 -12.17 -0.55 29.97
N GLY A 104 -11.41 -1.64 29.96
CA GLY A 104 -11.65 -2.76 29.07
C GLY A 104 -10.91 -4.01 29.55
N SER A 105 -11.18 -5.13 28.89
CA SER A 105 -10.41 -6.36 29.05
C SER A 105 -9.74 -6.68 27.72
N LEU A 106 -8.47 -7.07 27.77
CA LEU A 106 -7.74 -7.58 26.62
C LEU A 106 -7.48 -9.06 26.86
N SER A 107 -8.04 -9.91 26.01
CA SER A 107 -7.79 -11.35 26.02
C SER A 107 -6.69 -11.66 25.02
N LEU A 108 -5.67 -12.40 25.47
CA LEU A 108 -4.63 -12.93 24.60
C LEU A 108 -5.08 -14.28 24.02
N GLN A 109 -4.53 -14.64 22.86
CA GLN A 109 -4.75 -15.97 22.28
C GLN A 109 -4.27 -17.05 23.27
N ALA A 110 -5.04 -18.12 23.43
CA ALA A 110 -4.70 -19.23 24.31
C ALA A 110 -3.32 -19.82 23.96
N GLY A 111 -2.43 -19.90 24.95
CA GLY A 111 -1.05 -20.39 24.77
C GLY A 111 -0.03 -19.35 24.31
N ALA A 112 -0.43 -18.11 24.02
CA ALA A 112 0.53 -17.04 23.74
C ALA A 112 1.35 -16.69 25.00
N PRO A 113 2.66 -16.41 24.85
CA PRO A 113 3.48 -15.96 25.98
C PRO A 113 2.95 -14.65 26.52
N LYS A 114 3.08 -14.46 27.84
CA LYS A 114 2.77 -13.18 28.48
C LYS A 114 3.69 -12.10 27.89
N PRO A 115 3.18 -10.93 27.49
CA PRO A 115 4.02 -9.80 27.08
C PRO A 115 5.05 -9.46 28.18
N GLU A 116 6.29 -9.24 27.77
CA GLU A 116 7.41 -8.94 28.68
C GLU A 116 7.25 -7.55 29.33
N ASP A 117 6.71 -6.60 28.56
CA ASP A 117 6.46 -5.23 29.00
C ASP A 117 4.98 -4.86 28.86
N ASN A 118 4.54 -3.93 29.71
CA ASN A 118 3.24 -3.29 29.53
C ASN A 118 3.25 -2.39 28.28
N PRO A 119 2.13 -2.29 27.55
CA PRO A 119 2.06 -1.43 26.38
C PRO A 119 2.21 0.04 26.78
N SER A 120 2.98 0.78 26.00
CA SER A 120 3.14 2.20 26.23
C SER A 120 1.98 3.01 25.65
N ILE A 121 1.54 4.03 26.39
CA ILE A 121 0.45 4.91 25.97
C ILE A 121 1.06 6.18 25.35
N ASN A 122 0.86 6.39 24.05
CA ASN A 122 1.24 7.62 23.37
C ASN A 122 0.09 8.63 23.41
N ILE A 123 0.36 9.84 23.88
CA ILE A 123 -0.66 10.88 24.08
C ILE A 123 -0.45 12.03 23.10
N ALA A 124 -1.43 12.25 22.23
CA ALA A 124 -1.54 13.45 21.42
C ALA A 124 -2.44 14.46 22.14
N LEU A 125 -1.95 15.69 22.33
CA LEU A 125 -2.72 16.78 22.95
C LEU A 125 -2.43 18.12 22.29
N LYS A 126 -3.40 19.04 22.37
CA LYS A 126 -3.28 20.43 21.94
C LYS A 126 -3.94 21.34 22.96
N ILE A 127 -3.16 22.23 23.56
CA ILE A 127 -3.64 23.22 24.53
C ILE A 127 -3.53 24.60 23.90
N GLN A 128 -4.64 25.32 23.84
CA GLN A 128 -4.69 26.69 23.35
C GLN A 128 -4.38 27.67 24.48
N GLN A 129 -3.80 28.81 24.12
CA GLN A 129 -3.49 29.92 25.04
C GLN A 129 -2.53 29.53 26.18
N LEU A 130 -1.69 28.50 25.97
CA LEU A 130 -0.71 28.05 26.94
C LEU A 130 0.64 27.79 26.27
N ALA A 131 1.70 28.31 26.89
CA ALA A 131 3.08 27.92 26.63
C ALA A 131 3.60 27.16 27.86
N ILE A 132 3.79 25.84 27.73
CA ILE A 132 4.19 24.99 28.85
C ILE A 132 5.58 25.33 29.41
N SER A 133 6.44 25.94 28.60
CA SER A 133 7.75 26.46 29.03
C SER A 133 7.66 27.67 29.96
N GLY A 134 6.46 28.26 30.11
CA GLY A 134 6.27 29.54 30.81
C GLY A 134 6.74 30.76 30.01
N LEU A 135 7.22 30.59 28.76
CA LEU A 135 7.67 31.68 27.92
C LEU A 135 6.55 32.69 27.67
N LYS A 136 6.85 33.97 27.88
CA LYS A 136 5.95 35.09 27.62
C LYS A 136 6.66 36.13 26.77
N VAL A 137 6.03 36.53 25.67
CA VAL A 137 6.45 37.69 24.88
C VAL A 137 6.16 38.94 25.70
N ASN A 138 7.21 39.65 26.09
CA ASN A 138 7.08 40.90 26.83
C ASN A 138 6.69 42.05 25.89
N ARG A 139 7.46 42.26 24.81
CA ARG A 139 7.27 43.38 23.89
C ARG A 139 7.65 43.00 22.46
N LEU A 140 6.94 43.60 21.49
CA LEU A 140 7.25 43.54 20.06
C LEU A 140 7.29 44.96 19.51
N ASP A 141 8.48 45.37 19.07
CA ASP A 141 8.77 46.70 18.52
C ASP A 141 9.07 46.61 17.03
N MET A 142 8.61 47.61 16.27
CA MET A 142 8.85 47.75 14.84
C MET A 142 9.38 49.16 14.56
N TYR A 143 10.45 49.24 13.79
CA TYR A 143 11.15 50.48 13.45
C TYR A 143 11.20 50.65 11.93
N GLY A 144 11.34 51.89 11.46
CA GLY A 144 11.48 52.22 10.04
C GLY A 144 10.17 52.35 9.26
N GLU A 145 9.03 52.02 9.88
CA GLU A 145 7.71 52.08 9.25
C GLU A 145 6.81 53.15 9.86
N LYS A 146 6.02 53.84 9.01
CA LYS A 146 5.12 54.93 9.43
C LYS A 146 3.75 54.44 9.90
N TYR A 147 3.33 53.25 9.48
CA TYR A 147 2.02 52.70 9.84
C TYR A 147 2.09 51.91 11.16
N LYS A 148 0.95 51.77 11.84
CA LYS A 148 0.83 51.02 13.10
C LYS A 148 0.23 49.63 12.83
N PRO A 149 1.03 48.56 12.76
CA PRO A 149 0.49 47.22 12.53
C PRO A 149 -0.30 46.71 13.74
N PHE A 150 -1.24 45.80 13.48
CA PHE A 150 -1.81 44.98 14.53
C PHE A 150 -0.74 44.02 15.07
N LYS A 151 -0.60 43.94 16.39
CA LYS A 151 0.34 43.06 17.08
C LYS A 151 -0.44 42.11 17.98
N GLY A 152 -0.28 40.81 17.77
CA GLY A 152 -0.93 39.78 18.56
C GLY A 152 0.01 38.60 18.79
N VAL A 153 -0.22 37.90 19.89
CA VAL A 153 0.53 36.68 20.23
C VAL A 153 -0.47 35.58 20.53
N LYS A 154 -0.21 34.38 20.00
CA LYS A 154 -0.99 33.17 20.27
C LYS A 154 -0.05 32.09 20.76
N TYR A 155 -0.33 31.57 21.94
CA TYR A 155 0.37 30.42 22.48
C TYR A 155 -0.41 29.14 22.19
N VAL A 156 0.29 28.12 21.71
CA VAL A 156 -0.27 26.79 21.49
C VAL A 156 0.78 25.77 21.90
N THR A 157 0.41 24.88 22.83
CA THR A 157 1.24 23.73 23.19
C THR A 157 0.67 22.49 22.50
N LYS A 158 1.54 21.70 21.87
CA LYS A 158 1.20 20.39 21.28
C LYS A 158 2.11 19.33 21.89
N ALA A 159 1.62 18.10 22.03
CA ALA A 159 2.50 16.98 22.36
C ALA A 159 3.49 16.73 21.23
N GLY A 160 4.76 16.53 21.60
CA GLY A 160 5.75 15.87 20.75
C GLY A 160 5.68 14.35 20.99
N LYS A 161 6.82 13.75 21.35
CA LYS A 161 6.85 12.36 21.84
C LYS A 161 6.48 12.32 23.33
N PHE A 162 5.19 12.32 23.62
CA PHE A 162 4.69 12.18 25.00
C PHE A 162 4.18 10.76 25.21
N GLN A 163 4.93 10.00 26.01
CA GLN A 163 4.69 8.58 26.28
C GLN A 163 4.52 8.36 27.78
N VAL A 164 3.49 7.62 28.15
CA VAL A 164 3.29 7.13 29.52
C VAL A 164 3.54 5.63 29.51
N ARG A 165 4.42 5.17 30.39
CA ARG A 165 4.68 3.75 30.62
C ARG A 165 3.91 3.32 31.87
N THR A 166 3.18 2.22 31.76
CA THR A 166 2.37 1.64 32.84
C THR A 166 3.05 0.46 33.48
#